data_AF-A0A3D0RQN8-F1
#
_entry.id   AF-A0A3D0RQN8-F1
#
_cell.length_a   1.000
_cell.length_b   1.000
_cell.length_c   1.000
_cell.angle_alpha   90.00
_cell.angle_beta   90.00
_cell.angle_gamma   90.00
#
_symmetry.space_group_name_H-M   'P 1'
#
loop_
_entity.id
_entity.type
_entity.pdbx_description
1 polymer ?
#
loop_
_entity_poly.entity_id
_entity_poly.type
_entity_poly.pdbx_seq_one_letter_code
_entity_poly.pdbx_strand_id
1 'polypeptide(L)' 'MNKEGKKFSTVIGNKTVTIETGRLAGQAGGALTLGIDDAIVFASATMGGVRDNIDFFPLSVEYEER' A
#
# COMPACT_ATOMS: atom_id res chain seq x y z
N MET A 1 10.55 -4.21 -18.59
CA MET A 1 9.70 -5.34 -18.18
C MET A 1 8.36 -4.78 -17.75
N ASN A 2 7.29 -5.07 -18.49
CA ASN A 2 5.93 -4.73 -18.05
C ASN A 2 5.64 -5.57 -16.81
N LYS A 3 5.65 -4.93 -15.63
CA LYS A 3 5.29 -5.60 -14.38
C LYS A 3 3.77 -5.72 -14.35
N GLU A 4 3.26 -6.88 -14.73
CA GLU A 4 1.84 -7.20 -14.56
C GLU A 4 1.52 -7.31 -13.06
N GLY A 5 0.54 -6.53 -12.60
CA GLY A 5 0.09 -6.53 -11.21
C GLY A 5 -0.73 -7.77 -10.88
N LYS A 6 -0.61 -8.27 -9.65
CA LYS A 6 -1.47 -9.34 -9.12
C LYS A 6 -2.68 -8.70 -8.46
N LYS A 7 -3.87 -9.19 -8.80
CA LYS A 7 -5.15 -8.72 -8.25
C LYS A 7 -5.78 -9.77 -7.34
N PHE A 8 -6.30 -9.32 -6.22
CA PHE A 8 -7.04 -10.10 -5.25
C PHE A 8 -8.35 -9.38 -4.95
N SER A 9 -9.46 -10.12 -4.85
CA SER A 9 -10.75 -9.54 -4.53
C SER A 9 -11.45 -10.36 -3.46
N THR A 10 -12.17 -9.67 -2.58
CA THR A 10 -13.03 -10.29 -1.57
C THR A 10 -14.25 -9.41 -1.31
N VAL A 11 -15.24 -9.95 -0.60
CA VAL A 11 -16.42 -9.20 -0.17
C VAL A 11 -16.25 -8.79 1.28
N ILE A 12 -16.40 -7.50 1.57
CA ILE A 12 -16.45 -6.92 2.92
C ILE A 12 -17.81 -6.25 3.10
N GLY A 13 -18.65 -6.83 3.96
CA GLY A 13 -20.05 -6.43 4.07
C GLY A 13 -20.78 -6.66 2.74
N ASN A 14 -21.32 -5.59 2.15
CA ASN A 14 -22.03 -5.65 0.87
C ASN A 14 -21.17 -5.10 -0.29
N LYS A 15 -19.88 -4.89 -0.06
CA LYS A 15 -18.97 -4.25 -1.02
C LYS A 15 -17.88 -5.21 -1.47
N THR A 16 -17.54 -5.18 -2.75
CA THR A 16 -16.38 -5.88 -3.29
C THR A 16 -15.14 -5.01 -3.11
N VAL A 17 -14.17 -5.52 -2.37
CA VAL A 17 -12.86 -4.88 -2.19
C VAL A 17 -11.85 -5.55 -3.09
N THR A 18 -11.17 -4.77 -3.91
CA THR A 18 -10.11 -5.25 -4.80
C THR A 18 -8.78 -4.64 -4.42
N ILE A 19 -7.74 -5.46 -4.34
CA ILE A 19 -6.37 -5.06 -4.04
C ILE A 19 -5.48 -5.51 -5.20
N GLU A 20 -4.69 -4.58 -5.74
CA GLU A 20 -3.67 -4.84 -6.75
C GLU A 20 -2.28 -4.53 -6.20
N THR A 21 -1.31 -5.41 -6.39
CA THR A 21 0.10 -5.18 -6.03
C THR A 21 1.04 -5.56 -7.17
N GLY A 22 2.25 -4.98 -7.20
CA GLY A 22 3.30 -5.29 -8.18
C GLY A 22 3.31 -4.41 -9.44
N ARG A 23 2.23 -3.68 -9.73
CA ARG A 23 2.16 -2.76 -10.89
C ARG A 23 2.85 -1.42 -10.63
N LEU A 24 2.65 -0.83 -9.46
CA LEU A 24 3.13 0.51 -9.09
C LEU A 24 4.15 0.44 -7.94
N ALA A 25 4.96 1.50 -7.81
CA ALA A 25 5.89 1.73 -6.70
C ALA A 25 6.78 0.53 -6.32
N GLY A 26 7.32 -0.18 -7.32
CA GLY A 26 8.13 -1.38 -7.11
C GLY A 26 9.51 -1.18 -6.45
N GLN A 27 9.79 0.01 -5.90
CA GLN A 27 10.95 0.31 -5.06
C GLN A 27 10.59 0.45 -3.57
N ALA A 28 9.29 0.56 -3.24
CA ALA A 28 8.84 0.55 -1.85
C ALA A 28 9.05 -0.84 -1.23
N GLY A 29 9.15 -0.90 0.11
CA GLY A 29 9.17 -2.18 0.84
C GLY A 29 7.90 -3.01 0.61
N GLY A 30 6.77 -2.32 0.42
CA GLY A 30 5.53 -2.87 -0.11
C GLY A 30 4.63 -1.78 -0.67
N ALA A 31 3.84 -2.09 -1.70
CA ALA A 31 2.88 -1.15 -2.28
C ALA A 31 1.64 -1.87 -2.83
N LEU A 32 0.50 -1.21 -2.74
CA LEU A 32 -0.77 -1.69 -3.29
C LEU A 32 -1.66 -0.55 -3.77
N THR A 33 -2.59 -0.88 -4.64
CA THR A 33 -3.75 -0.05 -4.99
C THR A 33 -5.00 -0.79 -4.53
N LEU A 34 -5.81 -0.13 -3.71
CA LEU A 34 -7.07 -0.64 -3.20
C LEU A 34 -8.23 0.09 -3.90
N GLY A 35 -9.23 -0.67 -4.32
CA GLY A 35 -10.45 -0.16 -4.92
C GLY A 35 -11.67 -0.70 -4.18
N ILE A 36 -12.60 0.20 -3.85
CA ILE A 36 -13.92 -0.12 -3.29
C ILE A 36 -14.92 0.80 -3.96
N ASP A 37 -15.88 0.23 -4.69
CA ASP A 37 -16.83 0.99 -5.52
C ASP A 37 -16.08 1.98 -6.44
N ASP A 38 -16.34 3.28 -6.32
CA ASP A 38 -15.68 4.35 -7.08
C ASP A 38 -14.42 4.91 -6.39
N ALA A 39 -14.13 4.50 -5.15
CA ALA A 39 -12.99 4.99 -4.39
C ALA A 39 -11.73 4.18 -4.71
N ILE A 40 -10.63 4.89 -5.00
CA ILE A 40 -9.31 4.31 -5.23
C ILE A 40 -8.32 4.91 -4.25
N VAL A 41 -7.58 4.05 -3.55
CA VAL A 41 -6.51 4.44 -2.64
C VAL A 41 -5.22 3.75 -3.06
N PHE A 42 -4.15 4.52 -3.18
CA PHE A 42 -2.80 3.99 -3.30
C PHE A 42 -2.11 4.04 -1.92
N ALA A 43 -1.44 2.95 -1.54
CA ALA A 43 -0.68 2.89 -0.30
C ALA A 43 0.70 2.26 -0.55
N SER A 44 1.71 2.79 0.13
CA SER A 44 3.06 2.23 0.14
C SER A 44 3.66 2.29 1.53
N ALA A 45 4.45 1.27 1.87
CA ALA A 45 5.21 1.21 3.11
C ALA A 45 6.69 0.97 2.80
N THR A 46 7.56 1.70 3.49
CA THR A 46 9.01 1.59 3.37
C THR A 46 9.63 1.63 4.76
N MET A 47 10.66 0.82 4.97
CA MET A 47 11.41 0.75 6.22
C MET A 47 12.89 1.03 5.92
N GLY A 48 13.49 1.91 6.71
CA GLY A 48 14.93 2.15 6.68
C GLY A 48 15.70 1.15 7.56
N GLY A 49 17.02 1.36 7.66
CA GLY A 49 17.84 0.62 8.63
C GLY A 49 17.47 0.95 10.08
N VAL A 50 17.92 0.08 10.99
CA VAL A 50 17.83 0.30 12.44
C VAL A 50 18.61 1.56 12.79
N ARG A 51 18.03 2.42 13.64
CA ARG A 51 18.73 3.59 14.20
C ARG A 51 19.12 3.28 15.63
N ASP A 52 20.42 3.33 15.91
CA ASP A 52 20.93 3.12 17.27
C ASP A 52 20.66 4.36 18.14
N ASN A 53 20.60 4.15 19.46
CA ASN A 53 20.44 5.22 20.47
C ASN A 53 19.14 6.03 20.36
N ILE A 54 18.05 5.39 19.94
CA ILE A 54 16.69 5.95 20.03
C ILE A 54 15.89 5.20 21.10
N ASP A 55 15.02 5.90 21.81
CA ASP A 55 14.15 5.37 22.86
C ASP A 55 12.69 5.19 22.40
N PHE A 56 12.43 5.37 21.10
CA PHE A 56 11.10 5.25 20.50
C PHE A 56 11.16 4.56 19.12
N PHE A 57 10.00 4.12 18.62
CA PHE A 57 9.88 3.54 17.28
C PHE A 57 9.53 4.64 16.25
N PRO A 58 10.43 4.99 15.31
CA PRO A 58 10.19 6.04 14.33
C PRO A 58 9.27 5.55 13.21
N LEU A 59 7.97 5.63 13.46
CA LEU A 59 6.91 5.35 12.50
C LEU A 59 6.19 6.64 12.13
N SER A 60 6.06 6.87 10.83
CA SER A 60 5.27 7.97 10.28
C SER A 60 4.19 7.42 9.35
N VAL A 61 3.04 8.08 9.35
CA VAL A 61 1.95 7.83 8.40
C VAL A 61 1.56 9.17 7.81
N GLU A 62 1.56 9.23 6.48
CA GLU A 62 1.14 10.40 5.72
C GLU A 62 -0.09 10.03 4.89
N TYR A 63 -1.04 10.95 4.80
CA TYR A 63 -2.26 10.82 4.01
C TYR A 63 -2.48 12.11 3.23
N GLU A 64 -2.76 11.97 1.93
CA GLU A 64 -3.07 13.05 1.01
C GLU A 64 -4.28 12.65 0.17
N GLU A 65 -5.27 13.53 0.08
CA GLU A 65 -6.43 13.40 -0.81
C GLU A 65 -6.21 14.29 -2.05
N ARG A 66 -6.51 13.76 -3.25
CA ARG A 66 -6.31 14.43 -4.54
C ARG A 66 -7.60 14.58 -5.31
#